data_AF-A0A542SNH3-F1
#
_entry.id   AF-A0A542SNH3-F1
#
_cell.length_a   1.000
_cell.length_b   1.000
_cell.length_c   1.000
_cell.angle_alpha   90.00
_cell.angle_beta   90.00
_cell.angle_gamma   90.00
#
_symmetry.space_group_name_H-M   'P 1'
#
loop_
_entity.id
_entity.type
_entity.pdbx_description
1 polymer ?
#
loop_
_entity_poly.entity_id
_entity_poly.type
_entity_poly.pdbx_seq_one_letter_code
_entity_poly.pdbx_strand_id
1 'polypeptide(L)'
;MGFKAATLSVEGDAYPGATVTLKGAGWVNKASTAGSKIAIKLAKDANANPQSEFFAPNPFTTIQASENGTFSQAITLPKEGVVAGSVIGIRALSGSLADDDVNRSVVTAVTVVATPTNPSDPTDPTDPTDPSNPSQPTNPSGTGSNAGTSGSKAKAPTKKALKKAVKKALKGKAKVGKKVTVKLSGKKFAKNAKVTVRWVVGKKAVKGKKGTNKTYKVRKSNVGKALRVRVTVKVPGVKKVTTTVLVEKRIR
;
A
#
# COMPACT_ATOMS: atom_id res chain seq x y z
N MET A 1 26.58 -25.09 -21.77
CA MET A 1 25.22 -24.72 -21.28
C MET A 1 25.27 -23.31 -20.74
N GLY A 2 24.45 -22.39 -21.24
CA GLY A 2 24.46 -20.99 -20.78
C GLY A 2 23.88 -20.88 -19.37
N PHE A 3 24.61 -20.22 -18.46
CA PHE A 3 24.11 -19.90 -17.13
C PHE A 3 22.84 -19.04 -17.24
N LYS A 4 21.78 -19.39 -16.50
CA LYS A 4 20.64 -18.47 -16.34
C LYS A 4 21.11 -17.21 -15.63
N ALA A 5 20.77 -16.05 -16.18
CA ALA A 5 21.07 -14.78 -15.54
C ALA A 5 20.45 -14.72 -14.14
N ALA A 6 21.25 -14.34 -13.14
CA ALA A 6 20.77 -14.17 -11.78
C ALA A 6 19.81 -12.98 -11.72
N THR A 7 18.71 -13.15 -10.98
CA THR A 7 17.66 -12.13 -10.81
C THR A 7 17.43 -11.83 -9.34
N LEU A 8 16.91 -10.63 -9.07
CA LEU A 8 16.60 -10.15 -7.73
C LEU A 8 15.30 -9.33 -7.77
N SER A 9 14.40 -9.54 -6.81
CA SER A 9 13.14 -8.81 -6.70
C SER A 9 12.69 -8.68 -5.25
N VAL A 10 11.92 -7.63 -4.97
CA VAL A 10 11.39 -7.34 -3.63
C VAL A 10 9.87 -7.41 -3.66
N GLU A 11 9.28 -8.12 -2.72
CA GLU A 11 7.85 -8.14 -2.47
C GLU A 11 7.52 -7.57 -1.08
N GLY A 12 6.44 -6.80 -1.00
CA GLY A 12 5.96 -6.21 0.26
C GLY A 12 5.88 -4.69 0.19
N ASP A 13 5.17 -4.10 1.16
CA ASP A 13 5.16 -2.66 1.34
C ASP A 13 6.38 -2.30 2.20
N ALA A 14 7.32 -1.51 1.66
CA ALA A 14 8.46 -1.02 2.42
C ALA A 14 8.07 0.23 3.20
N TYR A 15 8.18 0.20 4.52
CA TYR A 15 8.11 1.37 5.40
C TYR A 15 9.23 1.25 6.44
N PRO A 16 9.57 2.31 7.19
CA PRO A 16 10.60 2.22 8.22
C PRO A 16 10.32 1.06 9.19
N GLY A 17 11.25 0.12 9.31
CA GLY A 17 11.07 -1.09 10.13
C GLY A 17 10.20 -2.20 9.54
N ALA A 18 9.78 -2.10 8.27
CA ALA A 18 8.99 -3.13 7.61
C ALA A 18 9.81 -4.38 7.30
N THR A 19 9.20 -5.55 7.41
CA THR A 19 9.74 -6.78 6.83
C THR A 19 9.26 -6.93 5.38
N VAL A 20 10.20 -6.97 4.45
CA VAL A 20 9.98 -7.25 3.03
C VAL A 20 10.50 -8.65 2.68
N THR A 21 10.01 -9.23 1.59
CA THR A 21 10.50 -10.51 1.07
C THR A 21 11.41 -10.26 -0.12
N LEU A 22 12.67 -10.64 -0.01
CA LEU A 22 13.64 -10.64 -1.10
C LEU A 22 13.61 -12.01 -1.78
N LYS A 23 13.51 -12.01 -3.12
CA LYS A 23 13.53 -13.22 -3.93
C LYS A 23 14.59 -13.13 -5.00
N GLY A 24 15.28 -14.23 -5.24
CA GLY A 24 16.19 -14.37 -6.37
C GLY A 24 16.09 -15.73 -7.03
N ALA A 25 16.54 -15.79 -8.28
CA ALA A 25 16.65 -17.01 -9.07
C ALA A 25 17.94 -16.96 -9.91
N GLY A 26 18.49 -18.12 -10.29
CA GLY A 26 19.73 -18.22 -11.06
C GLY A 26 21.02 -18.11 -10.22
N TRP A 27 20.92 -18.25 -8.91
CA TRP A 27 22.04 -18.16 -7.97
C TRP A 27 22.66 -19.53 -7.68
N VAL A 28 23.27 -20.14 -8.68
CA VAL A 28 24.03 -21.39 -8.54
C VAL A 28 25.54 -21.16 -8.60
N ASN A 29 26.32 -22.06 -8.02
CA ASN A 29 27.78 -22.09 -8.13
C ASN A 29 28.25 -22.30 -9.58
N LYS A 30 29.56 -22.22 -9.84
CA LYS A 30 30.16 -22.40 -11.18
C LYS A 30 29.78 -23.74 -11.81
N ALA A 31 29.78 -24.81 -11.01
CA ALA A 31 29.44 -26.16 -11.47
C ALA A 31 27.93 -26.39 -11.66
N SER A 32 27.07 -25.45 -11.23
CA SER A 32 25.61 -25.61 -11.18
C SER A 32 25.12 -26.83 -10.38
N THR A 33 25.91 -27.26 -9.39
CA THR A 33 25.62 -28.40 -8.50
C THR A 33 25.08 -27.98 -7.14
N ALA A 34 25.25 -26.72 -6.77
CA ALA A 34 24.76 -26.17 -5.51
C ALA A 34 24.33 -24.70 -5.69
N GLY A 35 23.52 -24.22 -4.74
CA GLY A 35 23.19 -22.80 -4.66
C GLY A 35 24.38 -21.96 -4.20
N SER A 36 24.42 -20.70 -4.60
CA SER A 36 25.46 -19.76 -4.15
C SER A 36 25.22 -19.24 -2.74
N LYS A 37 26.31 -18.88 -2.07
CA LYS A 37 26.28 -18.10 -0.84
C LYS A 37 26.29 -16.62 -1.20
N ILE A 38 25.33 -15.87 -0.67
CA ILE A 38 24.99 -14.53 -1.15
C ILE A 38 25.01 -13.55 0.01
N ALA A 39 25.80 -12.48 -0.10
CA ALA A 39 25.73 -11.32 0.78
C ALA A 39 24.65 -10.37 0.29
N ILE A 40 23.79 -9.92 1.19
CA ILE A 40 22.81 -8.87 0.95
C ILE A 40 23.32 -7.58 1.59
N LYS A 41 23.38 -6.51 0.80
CA LYS A 41 23.71 -5.16 1.25
C LYS A 41 22.52 -4.22 1.01
N LEU A 42 22.30 -3.33 1.96
CA LEU A 42 21.34 -2.22 1.84
C LEU A 42 22.10 -0.92 1.58
N ALA A 43 21.57 -0.07 0.72
CA ALA A 43 22.17 1.22 0.38
C ALA A 43 21.10 2.32 0.30
N LYS A 44 21.54 3.59 0.42
CA LYS A 44 20.66 4.77 0.42
C LYS A 44 19.88 4.97 -0.88
N ASP A 45 20.32 4.35 -1.98
CA ASP A 45 19.61 4.25 -3.25
C ASP A 45 20.23 3.13 -4.10
N ALA A 46 19.70 2.89 -5.30
CA ALA A 46 20.17 1.83 -6.21
C ALA A 46 21.59 2.05 -6.76
N ASN A 47 22.05 3.31 -6.80
CA ASN A 47 23.30 3.71 -7.43
C ASN A 47 24.42 3.96 -6.42
N ALA A 48 24.07 4.04 -5.13
CA ALA A 48 25.01 4.22 -4.04
C ALA A 48 26.10 3.14 -4.05
N ASN A 49 27.33 3.58 -3.77
CA ASN A 49 28.52 2.75 -3.77
C ASN A 49 28.33 1.55 -2.81
N PRO A 50 28.58 0.29 -3.25
CA PRO A 50 28.46 -0.90 -2.39
C PRO A 50 29.41 -0.94 -1.18
N GLN A 51 30.36 -0.01 -1.11
CA GLN A 51 31.27 0.21 0.02
C GLN A 51 30.74 1.23 1.05
N SER A 52 29.76 2.09 0.71
CA SER A 52 29.28 3.11 1.65
C SER A 52 28.42 2.46 2.75
N GLU A 53 28.86 2.59 4.00
CA GLU A 53 28.30 1.97 5.22
C GLU A 53 26.99 2.63 5.70
N PHE A 54 26.07 2.91 4.79
CA PHE A 54 24.88 3.67 5.16
C PHE A 54 23.93 2.90 6.10
N PHE A 55 23.92 1.57 6.03
CA PHE A 55 23.17 0.70 6.94
C PHE A 55 24.08 -0.41 7.45
N ALA A 56 24.27 -0.47 8.78
CA ALA A 56 25.02 -1.53 9.47
C ALA A 56 24.08 -2.65 9.94
N PRO A 57 24.53 -3.92 10.00
CA PRO A 57 25.86 -4.41 9.61
C PRO A 57 26.06 -4.51 8.08
N ASN A 58 27.32 -4.67 7.64
CA ASN A 58 27.69 -4.86 6.22
C ASN A 58 28.55 -6.14 6.06
N PRO A 59 28.05 -7.21 5.42
CA PRO A 59 26.74 -7.31 4.80
C PRO A 59 25.59 -7.23 5.82
N PHE A 60 24.44 -6.77 5.36
CA PHE A 60 23.22 -6.68 6.17
C PHE A 60 22.76 -8.07 6.61
N THR A 61 22.90 -9.05 5.72
CA THR A 61 22.73 -10.47 6.02
C THR A 61 23.40 -11.32 4.95
N THR A 62 23.61 -12.60 5.23
CA THR A 62 24.07 -13.60 4.27
C THR A 62 23.01 -14.67 4.15
N ILE A 63 22.75 -15.12 2.92
CA ILE A 63 21.78 -16.17 2.61
C ILE A 63 22.44 -17.27 1.77
N GLN A 64 21.88 -18.47 1.85
CA GLN A 64 22.24 -19.59 1.00
C GLN A 64 21.09 -19.83 0.01
N ALA A 65 21.37 -19.80 -1.29
CA ALA A 65 20.39 -20.23 -2.29
C ALA A 65 20.21 -21.75 -2.23
N SER A 66 19.02 -22.22 -2.58
CA SER A 66 18.78 -23.65 -2.79
C SER A 66 19.56 -24.16 -4.01
N GLU A 67 19.70 -25.48 -4.15
CA GLU A 67 20.44 -26.12 -5.24
C GLU A 67 20.02 -25.67 -6.65
N ASN A 68 18.73 -25.38 -6.84
CA ASN A 68 18.20 -24.84 -8.11
C ASN A 68 18.46 -23.32 -8.30
N GLY A 69 19.24 -22.70 -7.42
CA GLY A 69 19.63 -21.30 -7.43
C GLY A 69 18.52 -20.32 -7.07
N THR A 70 17.49 -20.76 -6.35
CA THR A 70 16.41 -19.88 -5.88
C THR A 70 16.55 -19.55 -4.41
N PHE A 71 15.98 -18.43 -3.99
CA PHE A 71 15.80 -18.12 -2.57
C PHE A 71 14.61 -17.20 -2.33
N SER A 72 14.12 -17.21 -1.09
CA SER A 72 13.08 -16.30 -0.61
C SER A 72 13.34 -15.96 0.86
N GLN A 73 13.93 -14.78 1.11
CA GLN A 73 14.35 -14.35 2.43
C GLN A 73 13.50 -13.19 2.94
N ALA A 74 13.07 -13.25 4.20
CA ALA A 74 12.48 -12.11 4.91
C ALA A 74 13.60 -11.19 5.41
N ILE A 75 13.52 -9.89 5.08
CA ILE A 75 14.49 -8.86 5.45
C ILE A 75 13.75 -7.70 6.11
N THR A 76 14.14 -7.34 7.33
CA THR A 76 13.61 -6.17 8.03
C THR A 76 14.40 -4.94 7.65
N LEU A 77 13.72 -3.95 7.06
CA LEU A 77 14.34 -2.68 6.68
C LEU A 77 14.65 -1.86 7.94
N PRO A 78 15.74 -1.06 7.93
CA PRO A 78 16.06 -0.18 9.04
C PRO A 78 14.94 0.82 9.31
N LYS A 79 14.78 1.19 10.59
CA LYS A 79 13.86 2.25 11.02
C LYS A 79 14.55 3.61 10.94
N GLU A 80 15.79 3.67 11.40
CA GLU A 80 16.59 4.89 11.46
C GLU A 80 17.11 5.28 10.07
N GLY A 81 17.17 6.58 9.79
CA GLY A 81 17.64 7.11 8.50
C GLY A 81 16.71 6.83 7.31
N VAL A 82 15.58 6.16 7.53
CA VAL A 82 14.61 5.78 6.49
C VAL A 82 13.32 6.58 6.67
N VAL A 83 12.94 7.37 5.66
CA VAL A 83 11.70 8.16 5.65
C VAL A 83 10.82 7.83 4.45
N ALA A 84 9.54 8.16 4.54
CA ALA A 84 8.63 7.99 3.41
C ALA A 84 9.12 8.80 2.20
N GLY A 85 9.22 8.14 1.03
CA GLY A 85 9.78 8.71 -0.18
C GLY A 85 11.25 8.33 -0.43
N SER A 86 11.97 7.84 0.58
CA SER A 86 13.31 7.29 0.39
C SER A 86 13.28 6.11 -0.57
N VAL A 87 14.35 5.95 -1.36
CA VAL A 87 14.63 4.71 -2.09
C VAL A 87 15.63 3.93 -1.25
N ILE A 88 15.54 2.61 -1.21
CA ILE A 88 16.57 1.75 -0.62
C ILE A 88 17.06 0.83 -1.73
N GLY A 89 18.35 0.90 -2.04
CA GLY A 89 19.02 -0.06 -2.90
C GLY A 89 19.28 -1.35 -2.14
N ILE A 90 19.01 -2.48 -2.77
CA ILE A 90 19.29 -3.82 -2.24
C ILE A 90 20.18 -4.53 -3.25
N ARG A 91 21.37 -4.90 -2.82
CA ARG A 91 22.37 -5.56 -3.66
C ARG A 91 22.65 -6.97 -3.14
N ALA A 92 22.59 -7.94 -4.04
CA ALA A 92 22.99 -9.31 -3.79
C ALA A 92 24.36 -9.57 -4.44
N LEU A 93 25.29 -10.12 -3.67
CA LEU A 93 26.69 -10.36 -4.06
C LEU A 93 27.04 -11.84 -3.82
N SER A 94 27.65 -12.50 -4.79
CA SER A 94 28.22 -13.86 -4.64
C SER A 94 29.64 -13.92 -5.22
N GLY A 95 30.41 -14.97 -4.90
CA GLY A 95 31.75 -15.21 -5.47
C GLY A 95 32.91 -15.14 -4.47
N SER A 96 32.78 -14.36 -3.41
CA SER A 96 33.84 -14.21 -2.39
C SER A 96 33.49 -14.85 -1.04
N LEU A 97 32.31 -15.47 -0.91
CA LEU A 97 31.78 -15.99 0.35
C LEU A 97 31.90 -17.50 0.49
N ALA A 98 32.08 -18.18 -0.64
CA ALA A 98 32.24 -19.62 -0.77
C ALA A 98 33.10 -19.89 -2.00
N ASP A 99 33.95 -20.90 -1.90
CA ASP A 99 34.69 -21.41 -3.05
C ASP A 99 33.72 -21.90 -4.13
N ASP A 100 34.15 -21.84 -5.38
CA ASP A 100 33.35 -22.21 -6.56
C ASP A 100 32.10 -21.37 -6.83
N ASP A 101 31.85 -20.29 -6.10
CA ASP A 101 30.80 -19.35 -6.48
C ASP A 101 31.18 -18.48 -7.68
N VAL A 102 30.15 -18.11 -8.45
CA VAL A 102 30.31 -17.14 -9.55
C VAL A 102 30.29 -15.74 -8.96
N ASN A 103 31.27 -14.90 -9.34
CA ASN A 103 31.28 -13.49 -8.98
C ASN A 103 30.09 -12.76 -9.64
N ARG A 104 29.14 -12.29 -8.84
CA ARG A 104 27.92 -11.61 -9.32
C ARG A 104 27.55 -10.45 -8.42
N SER A 105 26.96 -9.41 -9.02
CA SER A 105 26.41 -8.26 -8.34
C SER A 105 25.08 -7.88 -9.00
N VAL A 106 23.97 -8.13 -8.31
CA VAL A 106 22.63 -7.85 -8.81
C VAL A 106 21.94 -6.86 -7.87
N VAL A 107 21.33 -5.83 -8.44
CA VAL A 107 20.69 -4.75 -7.68
C VAL A 107 19.20 -4.73 -7.96
N THR A 108 18.43 -4.45 -6.92
CA THR A 108 17.03 -4.01 -7.01
C THR A 108 16.86 -2.82 -6.06
N ALA A 109 15.76 -2.08 -6.20
CA ALA A 109 15.43 -1.01 -5.27
C ALA A 109 13.99 -1.12 -4.79
N VAL A 110 13.71 -0.53 -3.64
CA VAL A 110 12.36 -0.37 -3.12
C VAL A 110 12.13 1.06 -2.66
N THR A 111 10.98 1.64 -2.99
CA THR A 111 10.57 2.95 -2.49
C THR A 111 9.82 2.78 -1.17
N VAL A 112 10.26 3.53 -0.16
CA VAL A 112 9.71 3.54 1.19
C VAL A 112 8.44 4.37 1.20
N VAL A 113 7.37 3.80 1.76
CA VAL A 113 6.09 4.47 2.01
C VAL A 113 5.94 4.80 3.50
N ALA A 114 4.97 5.65 3.83
CA ALA A 114 4.68 5.99 5.22
C ALA A 114 4.28 4.76 6.05
N THR A 115 4.72 4.72 7.31
CA THR A 115 4.34 3.66 8.25
C THR A 115 2.82 3.55 8.36
N PRO A 116 2.25 2.34 8.37
CA PRO A 116 0.83 2.15 8.59
C PRO A 116 0.50 2.50 10.04
N THR A 117 -0.17 3.62 10.27
CA THR A 117 -0.68 3.95 11.60
C THR A 117 -1.86 3.06 11.95
N ASN A 118 -1.76 2.36 13.09
CA ASN A 118 -2.91 1.73 13.73
C ASN A 118 -3.81 2.87 14.25
N PRO A 119 -5.10 2.93 13.91
CA PRO A 119 -5.98 3.90 14.55
C PRO A 119 -6.06 3.58 16.04
N SER A 120 -5.72 4.55 16.89
CA SER A 120 -6.11 4.53 18.30
C SER A 120 -7.61 4.26 18.40
N ASP A 121 -8.00 3.43 19.36
CA ASP A 121 -9.41 3.17 19.64
C ASP A 121 -10.11 4.53 19.88
N PRO A 122 -11.26 4.80 19.23
CA PRO A 122 -11.98 6.02 19.53
C PRO A 122 -12.41 5.97 20.99
N THR A 123 -12.02 6.99 21.76
CA THR A 123 -12.68 7.30 23.02
C THR A 123 -14.18 7.40 22.76
N ASP A 124 -14.97 6.73 23.59
CA ASP A 124 -16.43 6.72 23.53
C ASP A 124 -16.94 8.17 23.47
N PRO A 125 -17.81 8.54 22.51
CA PRO A 125 -18.39 9.87 22.52
C PRO A 125 -19.18 10.06 23.83
N THR A 126 -18.84 11.12 24.56
CA THR A 126 -19.70 11.64 25.63
C THR A 126 -21.09 11.90 25.05
N ASP A 127 -22.12 11.43 25.76
CA ASP A 127 -23.53 11.60 25.41
C ASP A 127 -23.84 13.08 25.13
N PRO A 128 -24.44 13.44 23.99
CA PRO A 128 -24.80 14.83 23.72
C PRO A 128 -25.78 15.34 24.79
N THR A 129 -25.43 16.44 25.44
CA THR A 129 -26.39 17.23 26.21
C THR A 129 -27.51 17.73 25.28
N ASP A 130 -28.74 17.55 25.73
CA ASP A 130 -29.97 17.95 25.02
C ASP A 130 -29.95 19.46 24.71
N PRO A 131 -30.14 19.89 23.44
CA PRO A 131 -30.19 21.31 23.12
C PRO A 131 -31.42 21.97 23.73
N SER A 132 -31.20 23.01 24.55
CA SER A 132 -32.26 23.91 24.99
C SER A 132 -33.02 24.49 23.78
N ASN A 133 -34.35 24.38 23.83
CA ASN A 133 -35.29 24.82 22.79
C ASN A 133 -35.08 26.32 22.44
N PRO A 134 -34.91 26.70 21.16
CA PRO A 134 -34.74 28.10 20.80
C PRO A 134 -36.03 28.90 21.00
N SER A 135 -35.91 30.07 21.64
CA SER A 135 -36.97 31.06 21.74
C SER A 135 -37.39 31.56 20.35
N GLN A 136 -38.70 31.69 20.15
CA GLN A 136 -39.38 32.10 18.92
C GLN A 136 -38.87 33.45 18.38
N PRO A 137 -38.72 33.62 17.05
CA PRO A 137 -38.28 34.90 16.50
C PRO A 137 -39.44 35.90 16.39
N THR A 138 -39.21 37.13 16.86
CA THR A 138 -40.03 38.30 16.54
C THR A 138 -39.55 38.92 15.22
N ASN A 139 -40.51 39.31 14.37
CA ASN A 139 -40.27 39.92 13.06
C ASN A 139 -39.96 41.43 13.21
N PRO A 140 -39.03 41.99 12.41
CA PRO A 140 -39.24 43.35 11.92
C PRO A 140 -39.01 43.53 10.41
N SER A 141 -39.82 44.45 9.87
CA SER A 141 -39.81 45.06 8.54
C SER A 141 -38.57 45.94 8.30
N GLY A 142 -38.14 46.07 7.03
CA GLY A 142 -37.38 47.23 6.54
C GLY A 142 -36.01 46.96 5.91
N THR A 143 -35.95 47.13 4.58
CA THR A 143 -34.86 47.69 3.74
C THR A 143 -33.41 47.79 4.25
N GLY A 144 -32.45 47.26 3.50
CA GLY A 144 -31.03 47.67 3.60
C GLY A 144 -30.02 46.68 3.01
N SER A 145 -29.14 47.18 2.16
CA SER A 145 -28.13 46.47 1.36
C SER A 145 -26.99 45.79 2.12
N ASN A 146 -26.28 44.94 1.35
CA ASN A 146 -24.81 44.68 1.33
C ASN A 146 -24.27 43.31 1.82
N ALA A 147 -23.75 42.59 0.82
CA ALA A 147 -22.39 42.07 0.67
C ALA A 147 -21.71 41.21 1.75
N GLY A 148 -21.20 40.05 1.30
CA GLY A 148 -20.13 39.25 1.94
C GLY A 148 -20.59 37.84 2.30
N THR A 149 -19.93 36.72 1.95
CA THR A 149 -18.55 36.53 1.49
C THR A 149 -18.42 35.13 0.85
N SER A 150 -17.99 35.12 -0.41
CA SER A 150 -16.95 34.27 -1.00
C SER A 150 -16.64 32.88 -0.39
N GLY A 151 -16.87 31.84 -1.20
CA GLY A 151 -15.73 31.00 -1.65
C GLY A 151 -15.25 29.84 -0.76
N SER A 152 -16.09 28.83 -0.47
CA SER A 152 -15.56 27.53 -0.04
C SER A 152 -14.98 26.77 -1.24
N LYS A 153 -13.68 27.01 -1.52
CA LYS A 153 -12.93 26.35 -2.60
C LYS A 153 -13.10 24.83 -2.51
N ALA A 154 -13.61 24.20 -3.57
CA ALA A 154 -13.85 22.76 -3.62
C ALA A 154 -12.56 21.97 -3.33
N LYS A 155 -12.46 21.39 -2.12
CA LYS A 155 -11.25 20.66 -1.70
C LYS A 155 -11.46 19.16 -1.88
N ALA A 156 -10.59 18.51 -2.66
CA ALA A 156 -10.57 17.06 -2.75
C ALA A 156 -10.30 16.43 -1.37
N PRO A 157 -10.89 15.26 -1.06
CA PRO A 157 -10.67 14.63 0.23
C PRO A 157 -9.21 14.20 0.37
N THR A 158 -8.65 14.31 1.58
CA THR A 158 -7.37 13.66 1.87
C THR A 158 -7.50 12.14 1.71
N LYS A 159 -6.41 11.44 1.40
CA LYS A 159 -6.41 9.97 1.28
C LYS A 159 -6.91 9.28 2.56
N LYS A 160 -6.60 9.84 3.73
CA LYS A 160 -7.08 9.38 5.05
C LYS A 160 -8.59 9.56 5.20
N ALA A 161 -9.12 10.75 4.88
CA ALA A 161 -10.56 11.02 4.92
C ALA A 161 -11.34 10.12 3.95
N LEU A 162 -10.78 9.88 2.75
CA LEU A 162 -11.35 8.96 1.79
C LEU A 162 -11.35 7.51 2.31
N LYS A 163 -10.24 7.04 2.90
CA LYS A 163 -10.15 5.69 3.49
C LYS A 163 -11.20 5.47 4.59
N LYS A 164 -11.35 6.42 5.52
CA LYS A 164 -12.37 6.39 6.60
C LYS A 164 -13.79 6.34 6.02
N ALA A 165 -14.05 7.21 5.05
CA ALA A 165 -15.34 7.26 4.38
C ALA A 165 -15.70 5.96 3.66
N VAL A 166 -14.74 5.34 2.96
CA VAL A 166 -14.94 4.05 2.28
C VAL A 166 -15.20 2.94 3.29
N LYS A 167 -14.48 2.89 4.42
CA LYS A 167 -14.71 1.89 5.48
C LYS A 167 -16.13 1.98 6.06
N LYS A 168 -16.62 3.19 6.37
CA LYS A 168 -18.00 3.42 6.87
C LYS A 168 -19.07 3.08 5.81
N ALA A 169 -18.74 3.33 4.54
CA ALA A 169 -19.64 3.11 3.41
C ALA A 169 -19.72 1.64 2.96
N LEU A 170 -18.78 0.77 3.37
CA LEU A 170 -18.81 -0.65 3.05
C LEU A 170 -19.94 -1.35 3.81
N LYS A 171 -20.74 -2.12 3.09
CA LYS A 171 -21.84 -2.94 3.63
C LYS A 171 -21.80 -4.34 3.07
N GLY A 172 -22.24 -5.31 3.86
CA GLY A 172 -22.27 -6.73 3.51
C GLY A 172 -21.02 -7.49 3.98
N LYS A 173 -21.13 -8.82 4.05
CA LYS A 173 -20.05 -9.72 4.44
C LYS A 173 -19.39 -10.31 3.19
N ALA A 174 -18.07 -10.44 3.20
CA ALA A 174 -17.31 -11.03 2.10
C ALA A 174 -17.37 -12.57 2.15
N LYS A 175 -18.58 -13.13 2.04
CA LYS A 175 -18.86 -14.56 2.02
C LYS A 175 -19.32 -15.03 0.64
N VAL A 176 -18.95 -16.23 0.20
CA VAL A 176 -19.38 -16.80 -1.09
C VAL A 176 -20.88 -16.62 -1.31
N GLY A 177 -21.27 -16.14 -2.50
CA GLY A 177 -22.66 -15.88 -2.87
C GLY A 177 -23.23 -14.56 -2.35
N LYS A 178 -22.66 -13.97 -1.29
CA LYS A 178 -23.09 -12.67 -0.75
C LYS A 178 -22.52 -11.50 -1.54
N LYS A 179 -23.12 -10.33 -1.34
CA LYS A 179 -22.73 -9.07 -1.99
C LYS A 179 -22.07 -8.14 -0.97
N VAL A 180 -21.02 -7.46 -1.41
CA VAL A 180 -20.40 -6.33 -0.70
C VAL A 180 -20.63 -5.07 -1.51
N THR A 181 -21.07 -3.99 -0.87
CA THR A 181 -21.48 -2.75 -1.53
C THR A 181 -20.76 -1.54 -0.94
N VAL A 182 -20.29 -0.63 -1.80
CA VAL A 182 -19.76 0.69 -1.42
C VAL A 182 -20.86 1.75 -1.53
N LYS A 183 -21.42 2.16 -0.39
CA LYS A 183 -22.43 3.25 -0.29
C LYS A 183 -21.77 4.62 -0.12
N LEU A 184 -20.88 4.98 -1.04
CA LEU A 184 -20.18 6.25 -1.03
C LEU A 184 -20.74 7.19 -2.11
N SER A 185 -21.09 8.41 -1.69
CA SER A 185 -21.43 9.55 -2.55
C SER A 185 -20.26 10.52 -2.63
N GLY A 186 -20.04 11.11 -3.81
CA GLY A 186 -19.02 12.15 -4.00
C GLY A 186 -19.45 13.51 -3.43
N LYS A 187 -20.76 13.78 -3.35
CA LYS A 187 -21.33 15.05 -2.89
C LYS A 187 -20.83 15.46 -1.49
N LYS A 188 -20.47 14.48 -0.65
CA LYS A 188 -19.89 14.71 0.68
C LYS A 188 -18.48 15.32 0.67
N PHE A 189 -17.86 15.44 -0.48
CA PHE A 189 -16.51 15.98 -0.65
C PHE A 189 -16.54 17.26 -1.49
N ALA A 190 -17.28 17.24 -2.60
CA ALA A 190 -17.60 18.42 -3.39
C ALA A 190 -18.86 18.14 -4.23
N LYS A 191 -19.62 19.20 -4.57
CA LYS A 191 -20.90 19.11 -5.33
C LYS A 191 -20.75 18.28 -6.61
N ASN A 192 -19.65 18.44 -7.33
CA ASN A 192 -19.36 17.79 -8.62
C ASN A 192 -18.34 16.63 -8.53
N ALA A 193 -18.09 16.09 -7.34
CA ALA A 193 -17.12 15.00 -7.17
C ALA A 193 -17.64 13.66 -7.73
N LYS A 194 -16.82 13.00 -8.55
CA LYS A 194 -17.10 11.67 -9.12
C LYS A 194 -16.38 10.58 -8.33
N VAL A 195 -17.12 9.55 -7.89
CA VAL A 195 -16.58 8.38 -7.18
C VAL A 195 -16.52 7.19 -8.14
N THR A 196 -15.35 6.57 -8.24
CA THR A 196 -15.14 5.34 -9.02
C THR A 196 -14.60 4.24 -8.13
N VAL A 197 -14.96 2.99 -8.45
CA VAL A 197 -14.63 1.80 -7.67
C VAL A 197 -13.86 0.81 -8.54
N ARG A 198 -12.95 0.05 -7.93
CA ARG A 198 -12.32 -1.13 -8.50
C ARG A 198 -12.14 -2.21 -7.44
N TRP A 199 -12.79 -3.35 -7.61
CA TRP A 199 -12.58 -4.53 -6.75
C TRP A 199 -11.27 -5.22 -7.07
N VAL A 200 -10.61 -5.73 -6.03
CA VAL A 200 -9.34 -6.45 -6.10
C VAL A 200 -9.48 -7.72 -5.27
N VAL A 201 -9.18 -8.87 -5.89
CA VAL A 201 -9.21 -10.18 -5.22
C VAL A 201 -7.79 -10.73 -5.20
N GLY A 202 -7.29 -11.05 -4.02
CA GLY A 202 -5.87 -11.36 -3.82
C GLY A 202 -5.03 -10.15 -4.24
N LYS A 203 -4.11 -10.35 -5.19
CA LYS A 203 -3.26 -9.29 -5.76
C LYS A 203 -3.81 -8.72 -7.10
N LYS A 204 -4.92 -9.25 -7.64
CA LYS A 204 -5.39 -8.95 -9.00
C LYS A 204 -6.65 -8.09 -9.00
N ALA A 205 -6.65 -7.03 -9.82
CA ALA A 205 -7.84 -6.22 -10.06
C ALA A 205 -8.89 -7.03 -10.83
N VAL A 206 -10.14 -6.95 -10.41
CA VAL A 206 -11.26 -7.57 -11.13
C VAL A 206 -11.48 -6.78 -12.43
N LYS A 207 -11.54 -7.51 -13.56
CA LYS A 207 -11.72 -6.94 -14.89
C LYS A 207 -13.19 -6.61 -15.19
N GLY A 208 -13.40 -5.70 -16.13
CA GLY A 208 -14.71 -5.32 -16.66
C GLY A 208 -15.68 -4.71 -15.63
N LYS A 209 -16.96 -4.65 -16.00
CA LYS A 209 -18.05 -4.07 -15.21
C LYS A 209 -18.17 -4.66 -13.80
N LYS A 210 -17.91 -5.97 -13.67
CA LYS A 210 -17.90 -6.69 -12.37
C LYS A 210 -16.88 -6.10 -11.39
N GLY A 211 -15.76 -5.58 -11.91
CA GLY A 211 -14.73 -4.95 -11.10
C GLY A 211 -15.01 -3.49 -10.79
N THR A 212 -15.80 -2.77 -11.60
CA THR A 212 -16.03 -1.33 -11.44
C THR A 212 -17.38 -0.96 -10.83
N ASN A 213 -18.31 -1.92 -10.73
CA ASN A 213 -19.57 -1.74 -10.03
C ASN A 213 -19.34 -1.42 -8.53
N LYS A 214 -20.21 -0.56 -7.96
CA LYS A 214 -20.21 -0.28 -6.52
C LYS A 214 -20.52 -1.52 -5.67
N THR A 215 -21.13 -2.54 -6.27
CA THR A 215 -21.48 -3.81 -5.65
C THR A 215 -20.70 -4.96 -6.26
N TYR A 216 -20.13 -5.83 -5.41
CA TYR A 216 -19.41 -7.03 -5.81
C TYR A 216 -20.05 -8.28 -5.20
N LYS A 217 -20.43 -9.23 -6.07
CA LYS A 217 -20.85 -10.57 -5.65
C LYS A 217 -19.62 -11.44 -5.46
N VAL A 218 -19.44 -11.95 -4.24
CA VAL A 218 -18.35 -12.87 -3.92
C VAL A 218 -18.60 -14.23 -4.59
N ARG A 219 -17.58 -14.76 -5.25
CA ARG A 219 -17.62 -16.00 -6.02
C ARG A 219 -16.82 -17.08 -5.31
N LYS A 220 -17.14 -18.35 -5.57
CA LYS A 220 -16.40 -19.51 -5.05
C LYS A 220 -14.91 -19.44 -5.39
N SER A 221 -14.55 -18.96 -6.58
CA SER A 221 -13.17 -18.73 -7.04
C SER A 221 -12.35 -17.72 -6.20
N ASN A 222 -13.01 -17.00 -5.29
CA ASN A 222 -12.37 -15.98 -4.45
C ASN A 222 -12.03 -16.52 -3.05
N VAL A 223 -12.53 -17.69 -2.66
CA VAL A 223 -12.28 -18.29 -1.35
C VAL A 223 -10.77 -18.36 -1.08
N GLY A 224 -10.38 -18.06 0.16
CA GLY A 224 -8.98 -18.04 0.57
C GLY A 224 -8.21 -16.78 0.16
N LYS A 225 -8.76 -15.91 -0.70
CA LYS A 225 -8.12 -14.67 -1.14
C LYS A 225 -8.62 -13.48 -0.33
N ALA A 226 -7.78 -12.44 -0.22
CA ALA A 226 -8.20 -11.16 0.36
C ALA A 226 -9.14 -10.42 -0.60
N LEU A 227 -10.21 -9.81 -0.07
CA LEU A 227 -11.05 -8.88 -0.81
C LEU A 227 -10.65 -7.45 -0.48
N ARG A 228 -10.31 -6.65 -1.48
CA ARG A 228 -10.08 -5.21 -1.33
C ARG A 228 -10.92 -4.42 -2.32
N VAL A 229 -11.19 -3.17 -1.97
CA VAL A 229 -11.81 -2.21 -2.86
C VAL A 229 -10.93 -0.98 -3.00
N ARG A 230 -10.56 -0.63 -4.23
CA ARG A 230 -9.87 0.60 -4.58
C ARG A 230 -10.90 1.63 -4.99
N VAL A 231 -10.91 2.78 -4.32
CA VAL A 231 -11.86 3.86 -4.55
C VAL A 231 -11.11 5.13 -4.92
N THR A 232 -11.54 5.77 -6.00
CA THR A 232 -10.98 7.03 -6.49
C THR A 232 -12.05 8.11 -6.51
N VAL A 233 -11.72 9.28 -5.97
CA VAL A 233 -12.55 10.48 -6.03
C VAL A 233 -11.88 11.49 -6.95
N LYS A 234 -12.60 11.94 -7.98
CA LYS A 234 -12.19 13.02 -8.89
C LYS A 234 -13.07 14.23 -8.64
N VAL A 235 -12.46 15.33 -8.22
CA VAL A 235 -13.11 16.64 -8.13
C VAL A 235 -12.62 17.47 -9.33
N PRO A 236 -13.50 18.07 -10.15
CA PRO A 236 -13.08 18.95 -11.25
C PRO A 236 -12.13 20.04 -10.75
N GLY A 237 -11.05 20.31 -11.48
CA GLY A 237 -10.04 21.31 -11.08
C GLY A 237 -9.10 20.89 -9.95
N VAL A 238 -9.20 19.66 -9.41
CA VAL A 238 -8.33 19.18 -8.31
C VAL A 238 -7.73 17.80 -8.62
N LYS A 239 -6.55 17.52 -8.07
CA LYS A 239 -5.89 16.21 -8.16
C LYS A 239 -6.83 15.10 -7.63
N LYS A 240 -6.97 14.02 -8.41
CA LYS A 240 -7.75 12.84 -8.03
C LYS A 240 -7.09 12.13 -6.84
N VAL A 241 -7.91 11.64 -5.91
CA VAL A 241 -7.42 10.94 -4.71
C VAL A 241 -7.90 9.50 -4.72
N THR A 242 -6.97 8.57 -4.50
CA THR A 242 -7.23 7.13 -4.54
C THR A 242 -6.83 6.46 -3.23
N THR A 243 -7.66 5.55 -2.74
CA THR A 243 -7.36 4.70 -1.58
C THR A 243 -7.77 3.26 -1.86
N THR A 244 -7.15 2.32 -1.14
CA THR A 244 -7.54 0.91 -1.15
C THR A 244 -7.91 0.50 0.27
N VAL A 245 -9.07 -0.13 0.42
CA VAL A 245 -9.59 -0.60 1.72
C VAL A 245 -9.70 -2.12 1.68
N LEU A 246 -9.13 -2.77 2.69
CA LEU A 246 -9.36 -4.19 2.94
C LEU A 246 -10.79 -4.38 3.40
N VAL A 247 -11.53 -5.22 2.67
CA VAL A 247 -12.88 -5.64 3.05
C VAL A 247 -12.81 -6.87 3.92
N GLU A 248 -11.99 -7.85 3.52
CA GLU A 248 -11.84 -9.12 4.23
C GLU A 248 -10.44 -9.68 3.96
N LYS A 249 -9.75 -10.13 5.02
CA LYS A 249 -8.39 -10.68 4.92
C LYS A 249 -8.39 -12.02 4.19
N ARG A 250 -9.44 -12.81 4.41
CA ARG A 250 -9.64 -14.13 3.78
C ARG A 250 -11.12 -14.38 3.55
N ILE A 251 -11.54 -14.36 2.29
CA ILE A 251 -12.93 -14.67 1.91
C ILE A 251 -13.28 -16.10 2.32
N ARG A 252 -14.43 -16.24 2.97
CA ARG A 252 -15.02 -17.51 3.41
C ARG A 252 -16.16 -17.94 2.51
#